data_AF-A0A8K0IFV7-F1
#
_entry.id   AF-A0A8K0IFV7-F1
#
_cell.length_a   1.000
_cell.length_b   1.000
_cell.length_c   1.000
_cell.angle_alpha   90.00
_cell.angle_beta   90.00
_cell.angle_gamma   90.00
#
_symmetry.space_group_name_H-M   'P 1'
#
loop_
_entity.id
_entity.type
_entity.pdbx_description
1 polymer ?
#
loop_
_entity_poly.entity_id
_entity_poly.type
_entity_poly.pdbx_seq_one_letter_code
_entity_poly.pdbx_strand_id
1 'polypeptide(L)'
;MWRREMDCLVSVCDYIVEFYPSFQNLPDGTTLEEILDGFQNTEFWYVDEGKQSSIACTSRSFRRVIHRDGEKWWLPVPCVPASGLPERSQKELQQKRECANQIHKAAMAINGAILAEIYLFLRDPWLGTVFCIRVR
;
A
#
# COMPACT_ATOMS: atom_id res chain seq x y z
N MET A 1 5.31 -16.72 2.96
CA MET A 1 5.56 -16.49 4.40
C MET A 1 4.52 -15.54 4.95
N TRP A 2 4.43 -14.31 4.43
CA TRP A 2 3.43 -13.29 4.79
C TRP A 2 1.98 -13.78 4.95
N ARG A 3 1.36 -14.38 3.91
CA ARG A 3 -0.05 -14.84 3.97
C ARG A 3 -0.34 -15.69 5.20
N ARG A 4 0.46 -16.73 5.43
CA ARG A 4 0.32 -17.63 6.59
C ARG A 4 0.46 -16.90 7.93
N GLU A 5 1.40 -15.96 8.04
CA GLU A 5 1.61 -15.19 9.27
C GLU A 5 0.43 -14.25 9.54
N MET A 6 -0.08 -13.60 8.50
CA MET A 6 -1.27 -12.76 8.61
C MET A 6 -2.52 -13.57 8.95
N ASP A 7 -2.73 -14.72 8.31
CA ASP A 7 -3.83 -15.64 8.62
C ASP A 7 -3.76 -16.08 10.09
N CYS A 8 -2.57 -16.38 10.61
CA CYS A 8 -2.37 -16.75 12.01
C CYS A 8 -2.69 -15.61 12.98
N LEU A 9 -2.40 -14.36 12.63
CA LEU A 9 -2.72 -13.19 13.47
C LEU A 9 -4.23 -12.93 13.49
N VAL A 10 -4.90 -13.07 12.34
CA VAL A 10 -6.33 -12.75 12.20
C VAL A 10 -7.22 -13.90 12.68
N SER A 11 -6.73 -15.14 12.80
CA SER A 11 -7.54 -16.30 13.24
C SER A 11 -8.16 -16.14 14.64
N VAL A 12 -7.62 -15.25 15.48
CA VAL A 12 -8.24 -14.94 16.79
C VAL A 12 -9.62 -14.30 16.62
N CYS A 13 -9.84 -13.55 15.53
CA CYS A 13 -11.11 -12.91 15.22
C CYS A 13 -12.23 -13.93 14.93
N ASP A 14 -11.90 -15.13 14.46
CA ASP A 14 -12.88 -16.20 14.20
C ASP A 14 -13.58 -16.69 15.48
N TYR A 15 -12.97 -16.43 16.64
CA TYR A 15 -13.53 -16.79 17.95
C TYR A 15 -14.33 -15.66 18.60
N ILE A 16 -14.45 -14.50 17.95
CA ILE A 16 -15.21 -13.35 18.43
C ILE A 16 -16.62 -13.42 17.84
N VAL A 17 -17.61 -13.77 18.67
CA VAL A 17 -18.96 -14.16 18.22
C VAL A 17 -19.88 -12.95 17.93
N GLU A 18 -19.61 -11.80 18.56
CA GLU A 18 -20.39 -10.56 18.39
C GLU A 18 -19.53 -9.43 17.82
N PHE A 19 -18.97 -9.66 16.63
CA PHE A 19 -18.37 -8.60 15.83
C PHE A 19 -19.23 -8.41 14.58
N TYR A 20 -19.66 -7.18 14.31
CA TYR A 20 -20.29 -6.82 13.03
C TYR A 20 -19.18 -6.24 12.13
N PRO A 21 -18.49 -7.07 11.33
CA PRO A 21 -17.46 -6.55 10.45
C PRO A 21 -18.10 -5.63 9.42
N SER A 22 -17.65 -4.38 9.40
CA SER A 22 -17.95 -3.44 8.32
C SER A 22 -17.05 -3.80 7.14
N PHE A 23 -17.50 -4.70 6.27
CA PHE A 23 -16.77 -5.02 5.04
C PHE A 23 -16.95 -3.91 4.01
N GLN A 24 -15.85 -3.28 3.61
CA GLN A 24 -15.79 -2.48 2.39
C GLN A 24 -14.96 -3.24 1.37
N ASN A 25 -15.63 -3.95 0.48
CA ASN A 25 -14.97 -4.56 -0.67
C ASN A 25 -14.70 -3.49 -1.72
N LEU A 26 -13.55 -3.58 -2.38
CA LEU A 26 -13.27 -2.77 -3.56
C LEU A 26 -14.21 -3.23 -4.70
N PRO A 27 -14.70 -2.32 -5.55
CA PRO A 27 -15.67 -2.65 -6.58
C PRO A 27 -15.19 -3.70 -7.59
N ASP A 28 -13.88 -3.85 -7.73
CA ASP A 28 -13.21 -4.74 -8.68
C ASP A 28 -12.64 -6.02 -8.03
N GLY A 29 -12.67 -6.13 -6.70
CA GLY A 29 -12.10 -7.27 -5.96
C GLY A 29 -10.57 -7.34 -5.98
N THR A 30 -9.89 -6.36 -6.56
CA THR A 30 -8.44 -6.38 -6.73
C THR A 30 -7.74 -6.22 -5.37
N THR A 31 -6.81 -7.12 -5.08
CA THR A 31 -5.99 -7.08 -3.86
C THR A 31 -4.64 -6.41 -4.10
N LEU A 32 -3.99 -5.94 -3.04
CA LEU A 32 -2.66 -5.33 -3.13
C LEU A 32 -1.63 -6.32 -3.69
N GLU A 33 -1.73 -7.60 -3.33
CA GLU A 33 -0.83 -8.65 -3.82
C GLU A 33 -0.97 -8.83 -5.34
N GLU A 34 -2.19 -8.82 -5.88
CA GLU A 34 -2.41 -8.89 -7.33
C GLU A 34 -1.84 -7.67 -8.08
N ILE A 35 -1.92 -6.48 -7.47
CA ILE A 35 -1.27 -5.29 -8.04
C ILE A 35 0.25 -5.47 -8.12
N LEU A 36 0.86 -5.95 -7.03
CA LEU A 36 2.31 -6.15 -6.93
C LEU A 36 2.79 -7.28 -7.85
N ASP A 37 2.05 -8.39 -7.93
CA ASP A 37 2.34 -9.51 -8.84
C ASP A 37 2.26 -9.08 -10.32
N GLY A 38 1.57 -7.98 -10.61
CA GLY A 38 1.52 -7.39 -11.95
C GLY A 38 2.82 -6.72 -12.43
N PHE A 39 3.87 -6.61 -11.60
CA PHE A 39 5.15 -5.96 -11.93
C PHE A 39 6.26 -6.95 -12.35
N GLN A 40 5.95 -7.89 -13.25
CA GLN A 40 6.93 -8.90 -13.68
C GLN A 40 7.76 -8.50 -14.91
N ASN A 41 7.25 -7.60 -15.76
CA ASN A 41 7.90 -7.17 -17.01
C ASN A 41 7.82 -5.65 -17.14
N THR A 42 8.63 -4.93 -16.35
CA THR A 42 8.60 -3.48 -16.29
C THR A 42 9.61 -2.84 -17.23
N GLU A 43 9.22 -1.76 -17.89
CA GLU A 43 10.12 -0.93 -18.70
C GLU A 43 10.83 0.15 -17.87
N PHE A 44 10.70 0.10 -16.54
CA PHE A 44 11.44 0.92 -15.59
C PHE A 44 12.30 0.03 -14.70
N TRP A 45 13.34 0.62 -14.12
CA TRP A 45 14.28 -0.06 -13.21
C TRP A 45 14.69 0.85 -12.06
N TYR A 46 15.43 0.32 -11.10
CA TYR A 46 15.95 1.06 -9.96
C TYR A 46 17.48 1.06 -9.96
N VAL A 47 18.09 2.20 -9.59
CA VAL A 47 19.54 2.37 -9.44
C VAL A 47 19.86 2.66 -7.97
N ASP A 48 20.79 1.90 -7.40
CA ASP A 48 21.36 2.17 -6.07
C ASP A 48 22.41 3.27 -6.17
N GLU A 49 22.26 4.33 -5.37
CA GLU A 49 23.16 5.50 -5.39
C GLU A 49 24.59 5.19 -4.88
N GLY A 50 24.86 3.97 -4.39
CA GLY A 50 26.15 3.56 -3.82
C GLY A 50 27.15 2.90 -4.77
N LYS A 51 26.79 2.59 -6.02
CA LYS A 51 27.69 1.91 -6.99
C LYS A 51 27.68 2.62 -8.34
N GLN A 52 28.39 3.73 -8.42
CA GLN A 52 28.58 4.46 -9.66
C GLN A 52 29.53 3.69 -10.60
N SER A 53 29.00 2.76 -11.40
CA SER A 53 29.71 2.28 -12.57
C SER A 53 29.67 3.37 -13.63
N SER A 54 30.86 3.80 -14.05
CA SER A 54 31.12 4.95 -14.93
C SER A 54 30.71 4.75 -16.39
N ILE A 55 29.78 3.84 -16.68
CA ILE A 55 29.43 3.45 -18.05
C ILE A 55 27.91 3.25 -18.17
N ALA A 56 27.16 4.35 -18.31
CA ALA A 56 25.93 4.47 -19.13
C ALA A 56 25.14 5.76 -18.81
N CYS A 57 25.75 6.94 -18.85
CA CYS A 57 24.99 8.20 -18.79
C CYS A 57 25.55 9.28 -19.73
N THR A 58 25.92 8.92 -20.96
CA THR A 58 26.31 9.87 -22.01
C THR A 58 25.12 10.43 -22.78
N SER A 59 24.00 10.70 -22.10
CA SER A 59 22.93 11.51 -22.68
C SER A 59 22.41 12.51 -21.65
N ARG A 60 22.67 13.78 -21.95
CA ARG A 60 22.48 15.00 -21.15
C ARG A 60 21.01 15.33 -20.78
N SER A 61 20.06 14.40 -20.94
CA SER A 61 18.63 14.62 -20.64
C SER A 61 18.28 14.39 -19.16
N PHE A 62 19.09 13.64 -18.42
CA PHE A 62 18.75 13.18 -17.07
C PHE A 62 19.13 14.14 -15.92
N ARG A 63 19.23 15.45 -16.18
CA ARG A 63 19.33 16.45 -15.10
C ARG A 63 17.97 16.81 -14.52
N ARG A 64 17.27 15.76 -14.08
CA ARG A 64 16.40 15.83 -12.91
C ARG A 64 16.53 14.53 -12.15
N VAL A 65 17.78 14.08 -11.94
CA VAL A 65 18.10 13.49 -10.64
C VAL A 65 17.65 14.54 -9.65
N ILE A 66 16.46 14.34 -9.10
CA ILE A 66 16.00 15.05 -7.93
C ILE A 66 17.13 14.81 -6.96
N HIS A 67 17.97 15.83 -6.72
CA HIS A 67 18.79 15.85 -5.51
C HIS A 67 17.77 15.65 -4.40
N ARG A 68 17.71 14.44 -3.84
CA ARG A 68 16.81 14.13 -2.73
C ARG A 68 17.38 14.80 -1.50
N ASP A 69 17.29 16.11 -1.43
CA ASP A 69 17.21 16.78 -0.15
C ASP A 69 15.87 16.38 0.46
N GLY A 70 15.84 15.32 1.30
CA GLY A 70 14.65 14.98 2.06
C GLY A 70 14.42 13.51 2.46
N GLU A 71 13.26 13.31 3.09
CA GLU A 71 12.71 12.19 3.89
C GLU A 71 12.75 10.76 3.29
N LYS A 72 13.40 10.54 2.15
CA LYS A 72 13.41 9.23 1.46
C LYS A 72 14.79 8.90 0.87
N TRP A 73 15.86 9.29 1.56
CA TRP A 73 17.24 9.08 1.13
C TRP A 73 17.63 7.60 1.01
N TRP A 74 16.92 6.69 1.68
CA TRP A 74 17.20 5.24 1.66
C TRP A 74 16.56 4.48 0.50
N LEU A 75 15.68 5.10 -0.30
CA LEU A 75 15.04 4.41 -1.42
C LEU A 75 15.91 4.48 -2.69
N PRO A 76 15.97 3.44 -3.52
CA PRO A 76 16.68 3.52 -4.79
C PRO A 76 16.00 4.51 -5.76
N VAL A 77 16.73 4.94 -6.79
CA VAL A 77 16.24 5.92 -7.77
C VAL A 77 15.55 5.18 -8.93
N PRO A 78 14.26 5.45 -9.22
CA PRO A 78 13.60 4.89 -10.38
C PRO A 78 14.13 5.52 -11.67
N CYS A 79 14.29 4.71 -12.70
CA CYS A 79 14.79 5.09 -14.02
C CYS A 79 13.89 4.52 -15.13
N VAL A 80 13.88 5.21 -16.26
CA VAL A 80 13.12 4.87 -17.47
C VAL A 80 13.99 5.10 -18.72
N PRO A 81 13.66 4.53 -19.88
CA PRO A 81 14.38 4.77 -21.12
C PRO A 81 14.40 6.25 -21.50
N ALA A 82 15.44 6.69 -22.20
CA ALA A 82 15.54 8.08 -22.67
C ALA A 82 14.40 8.50 -23.61
N SER A 83 13.80 7.54 -24.32
CA SER A 83 12.59 7.71 -25.14
C SER A 83 11.31 7.88 -24.31
N GLY A 84 11.38 7.74 -23.00
CA GLY A 84 10.22 7.60 -22.12
C GLY A 84 9.61 6.20 -22.16
N LEU A 85 8.60 6.00 -21.31
CA LEU A 85 7.79 4.78 -21.32
C LEU A 85 6.77 4.84 -22.48
N PRO A 86 6.46 3.72 -23.15
CA PRO A 86 5.38 3.69 -24.11
C PRO A 86 4.03 3.96 -23.44
N GLU A 87 3.09 4.50 -24.21
CA GLU A 87 1.78 4.94 -23.72
C GLU A 87 1.01 3.83 -23.00
N ARG A 88 1.12 2.59 -23.49
CA ARG A 88 0.53 1.40 -22.88
C ARG A 88 1.01 1.23 -21.43
N SER A 89 2.31 1.22 -21.22
CA SER A 89 2.91 1.02 -19.89
C SER A 89 2.59 2.18 -18.96
N GLN A 90 2.51 3.42 -19.48
CA GLN A 90 2.06 4.56 -18.68
C GLN A 90 0.61 4.39 -18.20
N LYS A 91 -0.30 3.98 -19.09
CA LYS A 91 -1.70 3.70 -18.75
C LYS A 91 -1.83 2.57 -17.74
N GLU A 92 -1.09 1.48 -17.92
CA GLU A 92 -1.06 0.34 -16.99
C GLU A 92 -0.56 0.76 -15.60
N LEU A 93 0.53 1.55 -15.52
CA LEU A 93 1.03 2.09 -14.25
C LEU A 93 0.03 3.01 -13.56
N GLN A 94 -0.65 3.88 -14.33
CA GLN A 94 -1.65 4.79 -13.78
C GLN A 94 -2.88 4.03 -13.25
N GLN A 95 -3.30 2.97 -13.94
CA GLN A 95 -4.37 2.10 -13.47
C GLN A 95 -3.99 1.39 -12.16
N LYS A 96 -2.79 0.81 -12.08
CA LYS A 96 -2.30 0.17 -10.85
C LYS A 96 -2.21 1.16 -9.68
N ARG A 97 -1.77 2.40 -9.94
CA ARG A 97 -1.74 3.47 -8.94
C ARG A 97 -3.15 3.80 -8.43
N GLU A 98 -4.13 3.92 -9.32
CA GLU A 98 -5.50 4.25 -8.90
C GLU A 98 -6.11 3.12 -8.07
N CYS A 99 -5.90 1.87 -8.47
CA CYS A 99 -6.34 0.70 -7.70
C CYS A 99 -5.69 0.68 -6.30
N ALA A 100 -4.38 0.92 -6.20
CA ALA A 100 -3.68 1.01 -4.91
C ALA A 100 -4.20 2.16 -4.02
N ASN A 101 -4.55 3.30 -4.62
CA ASN A 101 -5.16 4.41 -3.89
C ASN A 101 -6.55 4.04 -3.35
N GLN A 102 -7.34 3.25 -4.09
CA GLN A 102 -8.63 2.79 -3.61
C GLN A 102 -8.48 1.83 -2.42
N ILE A 103 -7.55 0.87 -2.48
CA ILE A 103 -7.20 0.00 -1.34
C ILE A 103 -6.81 0.86 -0.13
N HIS A 104 -5.94 1.87 -0.34
CA HIS A 104 -5.52 2.76 0.73
C HIS A 104 -6.69 3.54 1.35
N LYS A 105 -7.59 4.09 0.53
CA LYS A 105 -8.80 4.79 0.99
C LYS A 105 -9.70 3.87 1.81
N ALA A 106 -9.94 2.65 1.35
CA ALA A 106 -10.75 1.67 2.08
C ALA A 106 -10.11 1.31 3.43
N ALA A 107 -8.79 1.04 3.45
CA ALA A 107 -8.05 0.76 4.68
C ALA A 107 -8.11 1.94 5.67
N MET A 108 -7.95 3.18 5.18
CA MET A 108 -8.07 4.38 6.01
C MET A 108 -9.49 4.58 6.56
N ALA A 109 -10.53 4.27 5.78
CA ALA A 109 -11.91 4.35 6.24
C ALA A 109 -12.20 3.33 7.37
N ILE A 110 -11.73 2.08 7.22
CA ILE A 110 -11.86 1.04 8.25
C ILE A 110 -11.10 1.45 9.52
N ASN A 111 -9.84 1.86 9.38
CA ASN A 111 -9.03 2.31 10.53
C ASN A 111 -9.67 3.50 11.24
N GLY A 112 -10.20 4.46 10.48
CA GLY A 112 -10.91 5.62 11.02
C GLY A 112 -12.16 5.23 11.81
N ALA A 113 -12.96 4.28 11.29
CA ALA A 113 -14.16 3.79 11.96
C ALA A 113 -13.84 3.11 13.30
N ILE A 114 -12.88 2.18 13.31
CA ILE A 114 -12.47 1.47 14.53
C ILE A 114 -11.89 2.43 15.59
N LEU A 115 -11.07 3.39 15.17
CA LEU A 115 -10.53 4.39 16.09
C LEU A 115 -11.67 5.22 16.72
N ALA A 116 -12.65 5.66 15.93
CA ALA A 116 -13.80 6.41 16.43
C ALA A 116 -14.58 5.61 17.50
N GLU A 117 -14.80 4.31 17.27
CA GLU A 117 -15.43 3.43 18.26
C GLU A 117 -14.60 3.34 19.54
N ILE A 118 -13.29 3.07 19.44
CA ILE A 118 -12.38 3.00 20.60
C ILE A 118 -12.44 4.31 21.41
N TYR A 119 -12.42 5.47 20.75
CA TYR A 119 -12.50 6.75 21.45
C TYR A 119 -13.84 6.98 22.15
N LEU A 120 -14.96 6.50 21.58
CA LEU A 120 -16.27 6.55 22.25
C LEU A 120 -16.29 5.69 23.51
N PHE A 121 -15.76 4.46 23.45
CA PHE A 121 -15.62 3.59 24.62
C PHE A 121 -14.78 4.22 25.74
N LEU A 122 -13.68 4.90 25.40
CA LEU A 122 -12.81 5.55 26.37
C LEU A 122 -13.43 6.80 27.02
N ARG A 123 -14.30 7.52 26.29
CA ARG A 123 -14.91 8.77 26.75
C ARG A 123 -16.11 8.53 27.66
N ASP A 124 -16.84 7.44 27.46
CA ASP A 124 -17.98 7.08 28.31
C ASP A 124 -18.01 5.55 28.55
N PRO A 125 -17.34 5.07 29.61
CA PRO A 125 -17.26 3.64 29.93
C PRO A 125 -18.63 2.99 30.18
N TRP A 126 -19.65 3.79 30.51
CA TRP A 126 -20.98 3.31 30.85
C TRP A 126 -21.89 3.20 29.60
N LEU A 127 -21.66 4.04 28.57
CA LEU A 127 -22.26 3.86 27.24
C LEU A 127 -21.66 2.66 26.47
N GLY A 128 -20.45 2.23 26.84
CA GLY A 128 -19.79 1.04 26.27
C GLY A 128 -20.43 -0.31 26.64
N THR A 129 -21.39 -0.35 27.57
CA THR A 129 -22.04 -1.60 28.00
C THR A 129 -22.93 -2.23 26.90
N VAL A 130 -23.17 -1.54 25.78
CA VAL A 130 -23.96 -2.09 24.67
C VAL A 130 -23.12 -2.98 23.73
N PHE A 131 -21.79 -2.95 23.79
CA PHE A 131 -20.93 -3.84 22.99
C PHE A 131 -19.76 -4.38 23.81
N CYS A 132 -20.05 -5.39 24.64
CA CYS A 132 -19.03 -6.23 25.24
C CYS A 132 -18.58 -7.26 24.20
N ILE A 133 -17.31 -7.22 23.79
CA ILE A 133 -16.67 -8.34 23.08
C ILE A 133 -16.71 -9.55 24.01
N ARG A 134 -17.67 -10.47 23.79
CA ARG A 134 -17.69 -11.75 24.49
C ARG A 134 -16.79 -12.72 23.75
N VAL A 135 -15.54 -12.82 24.21
CA VAL A 135 -14.63 -13.90 23.85
C VAL A 135 -15.13 -15.18 24.53
N ARG A 136 -15.12 -16.29 23.81
CA ARG A 136 -15.54 -17.60 24.32
C ARG A 136 -14.66 -18.10 25.46
#